data_AF-A0AAF0RMJ0-F1
#
_entry.id   AF-A0AAF0RMJ0-F1
#
_cell.length_a   1.000
_cell.length_b   1.000
_cell.length_c   1.000
_cell.angle_alpha   90.00
_cell.angle_beta   90.00
_cell.angle_gamma   90.00
#
_symmetry.space_group_name_H-M   'P 1'
#
loop_
_entity.id
_entity.type
_entity.pdbx_description
1 polymer ?
#
loop_
_entity_poly.entity_id
_entity_poly.type
_entity_poly.pdbx_seq_one_letter_code
_entity_poly.pdbx_strand_id
1 'polypeptide(L)'
;MTATTAVLPDDRMRELGFSEHRLSRWYLCRRVGPDLTLNISIDKTAGMVEENVLNEMFLQPEQYGLLPEPLRTATRDAIDAVLRDLSAAGLTVTVDHPVYGC
;
A
#
# COMPACT_ATOMS: atom_id res chain seq x y z
N MET A 1 -5.57 -5.40 -14.66
CA MET A 1 -4.19 -5.40 -15.20
C MET A 1 -3.26 -5.48 -14.00
N THR A 2 -2.25 -6.35 -14.01
CA THR A 2 -1.30 -6.41 -12.90
C THR A 2 -0.30 -5.28 -13.05
N ALA A 3 -0.27 -4.35 -12.10
CA ALA A 3 0.69 -3.26 -12.10
C ALA A 3 2.10 -3.80 -11.84
N THR A 4 3.10 -3.21 -12.47
CA THR A 4 4.52 -3.53 -12.25
C THR A 4 5.30 -2.28 -11.88
N THR A 5 6.39 -2.47 -11.14
CA THR A 5 7.26 -1.40 -10.68
C THR A 5 8.72 -1.82 -10.70
N ALA A 6 9.63 -0.85 -10.66
CA ALA A 6 11.06 -1.13 -10.54
C ALA A 6 11.35 -1.72 -9.16
N VAL A 7 12.18 -2.77 -9.08
CA VAL A 7 12.66 -3.28 -7.80
C VAL A 7 13.96 -2.56 -7.47
N LEU A 8 13.95 -1.78 -6.38
CA LEU A 8 15.12 -1.05 -5.91
C LEU A 8 16.11 -2.00 -5.21
N PRO A 9 17.37 -1.56 -5.04
CA PRO A 9 18.32 -2.26 -4.20
C PRO A 9 17.78 -2.55 -2.79
N ASP A 10 18.24 -3.66 -2.24
CA ASP A 10 17.82 -4.26 -0.97
C ASP A 10 17.87 -3.31 0.24
N ASP A 11 18.92 -2.49 0.32
CA ASP A 11 19.11 -1.46 1.34
C ASP A 11 18.05 -0.36 1.21
N ARG A 12 17.81 0.13 -0.01
CA ARG A 12 16.79 1.14 -0.30
C ARG A 12 15.37 0.63 -0.01
N MET A 13 15.07 -0.62 -0.33
CA MET A 13 13.77 -1.23 0.01
C MET A 13 13.56 -1.25 1.54
N ARG A 14 14.59 -1.63 2.31
CA ARG A 14 14.53 -1.64 3.78
C ARG A 14 14.44 -0.24 4.38
N GLU A 15 15.12 0.75 3.82
CA GLU A 15 15.02 2.16 4.24
C GLU A 15 13.62 2.74 4.02
N LEU A 16 12.94 2.34 2.94
CA LEU A 16 11.53 2.66 2.70
C LEU A 16 10.58 1.88 3.64
N GLY A 17 11.13 0.97 4.45
CA GLY A 17 10.45 0.16 5.44
C GLY A 17 9.71 -1.04 4.87
N PHE A 18 10.11 -1.53 3.69
CA PHE A 18 9.73 -2.86 3.24
C PHE A 18 10.49 -3.91 4.05
N SER A 19 9.82 -5.02 4.32
CA SER A 19 10.35 -6.22 4.95
C SER A 19 10.22 -7.42 4.00
N GLU A 20 10.91 -8.50 4.33
CA GLU A 20 10.92 -9.75 3.56
C GLU A 20 10.14 -10.83 4.29
N HIS A 21 8.84 -10.64 4.48
CA HIS A 21 8.00 -11.69 5.11
C HIS A 21 7.90 -12.96 4.26
N ARG A 22 8.20 -12.88 2.95
CA ARG A 22 8.37 -14.03 2.05
C ARG A 22 9.65 -13.86 1.24
N LEU A 23 10.38 -14.95 1.00
CA LEU A 23 11.66 -14.92 0.28
C LEU A 23 11.60 -14.20 -1.07
N SER A 24 10.51 -14.40 -1.83
CA SER A 24 10.33 -13.86 -3.18
C SER A 24 9.70 -12.47 -3.24
N ARG A 25 9.29 -11.87 -2.10
CA ARG A 25 8.52 -10.63 -2.12
C ARG A 25 8.96 -9.63 -1.08
N TRP A 26 8.92 -8.36 -1.46
CA TRP A 26 8.91 -7.24 -0.54
C TRP A 26 7.50 -7.03 0.00
N TYR A 27 7.40 -6.59 1.25
CA TYR A 27 6.14 -6.28 1.89
C TYR A 27 6.24 -4.98 2.68
N LEU A 28 5.28 -4.09 2.49
CA LEU A 28 5.14 -2.85 3.23
C LEU A 28 3.78 -2.86 3.91
N CYS A 29 3.74 -2.53 5.19
CA CYS A 29 2.52 -2.28 5.94
C CYS A 29 2.62 -0.86 6.53
N ARG A 30 1.62 -0.03 6.22
CA ARG A 30 1.53 1.36 6.70
C ARG A 30 0.14 1.63 7.23
N ARG A 31 0.06 2.20 8.43
CA ARG A 31 -1.21 2.64 9.00
C ARG A 31 -1.71 3.87 8.25
N VAL A 32 -2.96 3.81 7.79
CA VAL A 32 -3.65 4.89 7.03
C VAL A 32 -4.97 5.31 7.69
N GLY A 33 -5.29 4.72 8.84
CA GLY A 33 -6.43 5.08 9.66
C GLY A 33 -6.34 4.47 11.06
N PRO A 34 -7.35 4.69 11.93
CA PRO A 34 -7.36 4.14 13.28
C PRO A 34 -7.13 2.63 13.30
N ASP A 35 -7.87 1.88 12.47
CA ASP A 35 -7.78 0.42 12.37
C ASP A 35 -7.42 -0.04 10.95
N LEU A 36 -6.95 0.87 10.10
CA LEU A 36 -6.73 0.61 8.68
C LEU A 36 -5.24 0.63 8.33
N THR A 37 -4.83 -0.32 7.50
CA THR A 37 -3.49 -0.39 6.94
C THR A 37 -3.54 -0.49 5.42
N LEU A 38 -2.62 0.21 4.75
CA LEU A 38 -2.26 -0.06 3.37
C LEU A 38 -1.13 -1.10 3.38
N ASN A 39 -1.37 -2.21 2.68
CA ASN A 39 -0.44 -3.32 2.56
C ASN A 39 -0.02 -3.44 1.10
N ILE A 40 1.27 -3.39 0.83
CA ILE A 40 1.81 -3.46 -0.53
C ILE A 40 2.79 -4.62 -0.59
N SER A 41 2.64 -5.49 -1.59
CA SER A 41 3.59 -6.56 -1.87
C SER A 41 4.13 -6.48 -3.27
N ILE A 42 5.46 -6.53 -3.40
CA ILE A 42 6.16 -6.43 -4.69
C ILE A 42 6.98 -7.70 -4.90
N ASP A 43 6.79 -8.36 -6.04
CA ASP A 43 7.65 -9.48 -6.44
C ASP A 43 9.07 -8.99 -6.71
N LYS A 44 10.08 -9.63 -6.10
CA LYS A 44 11.49 -9.20 -6.20
C LYS A 44 12.10 -9.37 -7.59
N THR A 45 11.50 -10.18 -8.45
CA THR A 45 12.02 -10.49 -9.78
C THR A 45 11.22 -9.77 -10.86
N ALA A 46 9.90 -9.90 -10.82
CA ALA A 46 8.99 -9.39 -11.84
C ALA A 46 8.50 -7.97 -11.53
N GLY A 47 8.69 -7.47 -10.30
CA GLY A 47 8.18 -6.17 -9.88
C GLY A 47 6.66 -6.09 -9.83
N MET A 48 5.96 -7.24 -9.88
CA MET A 48 4.50 -7.28 -9.81
C MET A 48 4.02 -6.75 -8.48
N VAL A 49 3.12 -5.77 -8.53
CA VAL A 49 2.59 -5.08 -7.36
C VAL A 49 1.20 -5.61 -7.04
N GLU A 50 1.00 -5.92 -5.77
CA GLU A 50 -0.29 -6.18 -5.15
C GLU A 50 -0.47 -5.18 -4.01
N GLU A 51 -1.66 -4.60 -3.88
CA GLU A 51 -2.01 -3.72 -2.77
C GLU A 51 -3.33 -4.19 -2.16
N ASN A 52 -3.48 -4.00 -0.85
CA ASN A 52 -4.75 -4.15 -0.14
C ASN A 52 -4.83 -3.14 1.01
N VAL A 53 -5.96 -2.44 1.11
CA VAL A 53 -6.33 -1.68 2.31
C VAL A 53 -7.14 -2.57 3.25
N LEU A 54 -6.57 -2.94 4.40
CA LEU A 54 -7.18 -3.88 5.34
C LEU A 54 -7.68 -3.17 6.60
N ASN A 55 -8.80 -3.68 7.13
CA ASN A 55 -9.22 -3.44 8.50
C ASN A 55 -8.57 -4.46 9.43
N GLU A 56 -7.68 -4.01 10.31
CA GLU A 56 -6.90 -4.86 11.20
C GLU A 56 -7.73 -5.52 12.31
N MET A 57 -8.95 -5.06 12.56
CA MET A 57 -9.86 -5.71 13.51
C MET A 57 -10.48 -6.98 12.94
N PHE A 58 -10.60 -7.08 11.62
CA PHE A 58 -11.28 -8.18 10.93
C PHE A 58 -10.40 -8.90 9.89
N LEU A 59 -9.23 -8.35 9.57
CA LEU A 59 -8.28 -8.82 8.56
C LEU A 59 -8.92 -8.94 7.17
N GLN A 60 -9.78 -7.98 6.82
CA GLN A 60 -10.54 -7.96 5.57
C GLN A 60 -10.29 -6.64 4.82
N PRO A 61 -10.37 -6.66 3.47
CA PRO A 61 -10.37 -5.43 2.70
C PRO A 61 -11.47 -4.47 3.16
N GLU A 62 -11.10 -3.21 3.45
CA GLU A 62 -12.03 -2.20 3.95
C GLU A 62 -12.51 -1.29 2.81
N GLN A 63 -13.82 -1.22 2.57
CA GLN A 63 -14.41 -0.21 1.68
C GLN A 63 -14.44 1.16 2.36
N TYR A 64 -13.27 1.80 2.52
CA TYR A 64 -13.13 3.04 3.28
C TYR A 64 -13.93 4.22 2.70
N GLY A 65 -14.40 4.14 1.44
CA GLY A 65 -15.33 5.11 0.86
C GLY A 65 -16.70 5.15 1.54
N LEU A 66 -17.04 4.14 2.34
CA LEU A 66 -18.24 4.09 3.18
C LEU A 66 -18.04 4.68 4.58
N LEU A 67 -16.81 5.03 4.95
CA LEU A 67 -16.54 5.66 6.25
C LEU A 67 -17.19 7.05 6.32
N PRO A 68 -17.63 7.49 7.53
CA PRO A 68 -18.12 8.84 7.72
C PRO A 68 -16.98 9.86 7.60
N GLU A 69 -17.32 11.11 7.27
CA GLU A 69 -16.36 12.20 7.41
C GLU A 69 -16.06 12.48 8.89
N PRO A 70 -14.81 12.88 9.23
CA PRO A 70 -13.68 13.15 8.32
C PRO A 70 -12.80 11.92 8.03
N LEU A 71 -13.17 10.73 8.50
CA LEU A 71 -12.32 9.54 8.43
C LEU A 71 -12.03 9.11 6.99
N ARG A 72 -13.05 9.17 6.12
CA ARG A 72 -12.90 8.83 4.71
C ARG A 72 -11.84 9.68 4.01
N THR A 73 -11.96 11.01 4.07
CA THR A 73 -10.96 11.91 3.46
C THR A 73 -9.59 11.72 4.10
N ALA A 74 -9.50 11.62 5.42
CA ALA A 74 -8.23 11.41 6.10
C ALA A 74 -7.53 10.10 5.68
N THR A 75 -8.29 9.00 5.52
CA THR A 75 -7.73 7.72 5.05
C THR A 75 -7.28 7.80 3.61
N ARG A 76 -8.05 8.43 2.72
CA ARG A 76 -7.65 8.65 1.33
C ARG A 76 -6.35 9.47 1.25
N ASP A 77 -6.29 10.59 1.96
CA ASP A 77 -5.12 11.47 1.97
C ASP A 77 -3.88 10.76 2.53
N ALA A 78 -4.06 9.92 3.56
CA ALA A 78 -2.97 9.12 4.12
C ALA A 78 -2.45 8.07 3.12
N ILE A 79 -3.34 7.40 2.39
CA ILE A 79 -2.96 6.49 1.29
C ILE A 79 -2.17 7.26 0.24
N ASP A 80 -2.69 8.40 -0.24
CA ASP A 80 -2.05 9.21 -1.27
C ASP A 80 -0.68 9.75 -0.84
N ALA A 81 -0.50 10.05 0.45
CA ALA A 81 0.79 10.42 1.00
C ALA A 81 1.81 9.26 0.90
N VAL A 82 1.41 8.04 1.29
CA VAL A 82 2.28 6.85 1.17
C VAL A 82 2.66 6.60 -0.29
N LEU A 83 1.69 6.65 -1.21
CA LEU A 83 1.95 6.42 -2.64
C LEU A 83 2.90 7.47 -3.23
N ARG A 84 2.78 8.73 -2.79
CA ARG A 84 3.66 9.82 -3.21
C ARG A 84 5.10 9.62 -2.72
N ASP A 85 5.28 9.19 -1.47
CA ASP A 85 6.60 8.91 -0.91
C ASP A 85 7.27 7.75 -1.66
N LEU A 86 6.52 6.69 -1.98
CA LEU A 86 7.01 5.58 -2.80
C LEU A 86 7.37 6.04 -4.22
N SER A 87 6.52 6.86 -4.84
CA SER A 87 6.79 7.42 -6.17
C SER A 87 8.04 8.29 -6.20
N ALA A 88 8.24 9.14 -5.19
CA ALA A 88 9.43 9.96 -5.05
C ALA A 88 10.72 9.13 -4.88
N ALA A 89 10.60 7.92 -4.33
CA ALA A 89 11.69 6.97 -4.21
C ALA A 89 11.93 6.11 -5.48
N GLY A 90 11.08 6.25 -6.51
CA GLY A 90 11.18 5.51 -7.77
C GLY A 90 10.31 4.24 -7.84
N LEU A 91 9.40 4.03 -6.88
CA LEU A 91 8.43 2.94 -6.89
C LEU A 91 7.06 3.45 -7.38
N THR A 92 6.63 2.99 -8.55
CA THR A 92 5.27 3.18 -9.03
C THR A 92 4.32 2.18 -8.37
N VAL A 93 3.46 2.67 -7.46
CA VAL A 93 2.35 1.91 -6.85
C VAL A 93 1.09 2.75 -6.97
N THR A 94 -0.04 2.12 -7.28
CA THR A 94 -1.33 2.79 -7.43
C THR A 94 -2.40 2.05 -6.65
N VAL A 95 -3.27 2.81 -5.97
CA VAL A 95 -4.50 2.30 -5.35
C VAL A 95 -5.68 2.83 -6.15
N ASP A 96 -6.58 1.94 -6.56
CA ASP A 96 -7.80 2.31 -7.28
C ASP A 96 -8.90 2.62 -6.25
N HIS A 97 -8.96 3.87 -5.77
CA HIS A 97 -9.92 4.28 -4.74
C HIS A 97 -11.39 3.90 -5.03
N PRO A 98 -11.89 3.96 -6.28
CA PRO A 98 -13.19 3.41 -6.65
C PRO A 98 -13.46 1.96 -6.23
N VAL A 99 -12.44 1.08 -6.22
CA VAL A 99 -12.59 -0.31 -5.75
C VAL A 99 -12.93 -0.36 -4.26
N TYR A 100 -12.58 0.68 -3.51
CA TYR A 100 -12.86 0.85 -2.09
C TYR A 100 -14.03 1.81 -1.81
N GLY A 101 -14.81 2.18 -2.84
CA GLY A 101 -16.04 2.97 -2.70
C GLY A 101 -15.86 4.49 -2.73
N CYS A 102 -14.74 5.01 -3.26
CA CYS A 102 -14.42 6.44 -3.32
C CYS A 102 -14.48 7.05 -4.74
#